data_AF-A0A969MQQ7-F1
#
_entry.id   AF-A0A969MQQ7-F1
#
_cell.length_a   1.000
_cell.length_b   1.000
_cell.length_c   1.000
_cell.angle_alpha   90.00
_cell.angle_beta   90.00
_cell.angle_gamma   90.00
#
_symmetry.space_group_name_H-M   'P 1'
#
loop_
_entity.id
_entity.type
_entity.pdbx_description
1 polymer ?
#
loop_
_entity_poly.entity_id
_entity_poly.type
_entity_poly.pdbx_seq_one_letter_code
_entity_poly.pdbx_strand_id
1 'polypeptide(L)' 'MLGYYIEAEISTSKGRIDAVVTSLTTIFILEFKVDDSAESAIAQIREKQYFKPYLGKEKEVLLVGISLKNKEIAEL' A
#
# COMPACT_ATOMS: atom_id res chain seq x y z
N MET A 1 20.01 8.76 6.71
CA MET A 1 18.76 8.01 6.37
C MET A 1 17.89 8.90 5.51
N LEU A 2 17.17 8.35 4.53
CA LEU A 2 16.33 9.11 3.59
C LEU A 2 14.99 9.61 4.18
N GLY A 3 14.70 9.34 5.47
CA GLY A 3 13.48 9.78 6.12
C GLY A 3 12.23 8.93 5.80
N TYR A 4 12.42 7.77 5.17
CA TYR A 4 11.37 6.81 4.84
C TYR A 4 11.70 5.44 5.44
N TYR A 5 10.66 4.79 5.98
CA TYR A 5 10.69 3.41 6.43
C TYR A 5 9.65 2.62 5.65
N ILE A 6 10.02 1.43 5.18
CA ILE A 6 9.13 0.56 4.40
C ILE A 6 9.01 -0.80 5.08
N GLU A 7 7.78 -1.27 5.17
CA GLU A 7 7.43 -2.64 5.54
C GLU A 7 6.73 -3.27 4.35
N ALA A 8 7.24 -4.39 3.87
CA ALA A 8 6.67 -5.15 2.76
C ALA A 8 5.95 -6.41 3.29
N GLU A 9 4.96 -6.88 2.54
CA GLU A 9 4.25 -8.15 2.77
C GLU A 9 3.69 -8.32 4.19
N ILE A 10 3.05 -7.28 4.70
CA ILE A 10 2.55 -7.23 6.08
C ILE A 10 1.32 -8.13 6.20
N SER A 11 1.43 -9.19 6.99
CA SER A 11 0.32 -10.09 7.26
C SER A 11 -0.66 -9.50 8.27
N THR A 12 -1.95 -9.62 7.99
CA THR A 12 -3.05 -9.18 8.85
C THR A 12 -4.07 -10.31 9.00
N SER A 13 -4.98 -10.21 9.97
CA SER A 13 -6.09 -11.17 10.10
C SER A 13 -7.08 -11.15 8.92
N LYS A 14 -7.01 -10.13 8.06
CA LYS A 14 -7.94 -9.92 6.93
C LYS A 14 -7.32 -10.17 5.56
N GLY A 15 -6.02 -10.51 5.52
CA GLY A 15 -5.24 -10.68 4.30
C GLY A 15 -3.82 -10.13 4.48
N ARG A 16 -3.15 -9.83 3.38
CA ARG A 16 -1.81 -9.23 3.36
C ARG A 16 -1.88 -7.85 2.72
N ILE A 17 -1.08 -6.92 3.23
CA ILE A 17 -0.81 -5.62 2.61
C ILE A 17 0.51 -5.76 1.86
N ASP A 18 0.57 -5.33 0.61
CA ASP A 18 1.80 -5.46 -0.17
C ASP A 18 2.93 -4.59 0.37
N ALA A 19 2.66 -3.32 0.68
CA ALA A 19 3.63 -2.47 1.39
C ALA A 19 2.98 -1.33 2.17
N VAL A 20 3.67 -0.90 3.23
CA VAL A 20 3.41 0.36 3.93
C VAL A 20 4.69 1.18 3.98
N VAL A 21 4.61 2.41 3.48
CA VAL A 21 5.73 3.37 3.54
C VAL A 21 5.37 4.46 4.54
N THR A 22 6.25 4.68 5.51
CA THR A 22 6.10 5.72 6.52
C THR A 22 7.18 6.78 6.33
N SER A 23 6.74 8.02 6.09
CA SER A 23 7.58 9.21 6.14
C SER A 23 7.41 9.92 7.49
N LEU A 24 8.01 11.10 7.65
CA LEU A 24 7.79 11.95 8.82
C LEU A 24 6.32 12.36 8.99
N THR A 25 5.62 12.64 7.89
CA THR A 25 4.27 13.25 7.90
C THR A 25 3.18 12.34 7.35
N THR A 26 3.53 11.27 6.63
CA THR A 26 2.58 10.53 5.80
C THR A 26 2.82 9.03 5.90
N ILE A 27 1.74 8.26 5.90
CA ILE A 27 1.72 6.81 5.81
C ILE A 27 1.03 6.44 4.49
N PHE A 28 1.75 5.77 3.61
CA PHE A 28 1.22 5.25 2.36
C PHE A 28 0.93 3.77 2.53
N ILE A 29 -0.27 3.34 2.18
CA ILE A 29 -0.66 1.93 2.13
C ILE A 29 -0.78 1.56 0.66
N LEU A 30 0.11 0.70 0.19
CA LEU A 30 0.26 0.34 -1.21
C LEU A 30 -0.34 -1.05 -1.44
N GLU A 31 -1.08 -1.16 -2.54
CA GLU A 31 -1.58 -2.44 -3.06
C GLU A 31 -1.36 -2.47 -4.57
N PHE A 32 -0.79 -3.55 -5.08
CA PHE A 32 -0.47 -3.73 -6.49
C PHE A 32 -1.44 -4.69 -7.16
N LYS A 33 -1.75 -4.41 -8.43
CA LYS A 33 -2.57 -5.27 -9.29
C LYS A 33 -1.87 -5.45 -10.63
N VAL A 34 -1.74 -6.69 -11.06
CA VAL A 34 -1.28 -7.05 -12.42
C VAL A 34 -2.52 -7.34 -13.24
N ASP A 35 -2.63 -6.71 -14.41
CA ASP A 35 -3.75 -6.87 -15.35
C ASP A 35 -5.13 -6.55 -14.76
N ASP A 36 -5.17 -5.71 -13.73
CA ASP A 36 -6.37 -5.16 -13.10
C ASP A 36 -6.12 -3.69 -12.69
N SER A 37 -7.17 -2.95 -12.32
CA SER A 37 -7.17 -1.50 -12.13
C SER A 37 -6.55 -1.02 -10.81
N ALA A 38 -6.12 0.24 -10.78
CA ALA A 38 -5.65 0.87 -9.53
C ALA A 38 -6.83 1.08 -8.56
N GLU A 39 -8.02 1.32 -9.11
CA GLU A 39 -9.27 1.48 -8.39
C GLU A 39 -9.65 0.19 -7.64
N SER A 40 -9.46 -0.99 -8.24
CA SER A 40 -9.70 -2.27 -7.56
C SER A 40 -8.71 -2.50 -6.41
N ALA A 41 -7.46 -2.07 -6.57
CA ALA A 41 -6.47 -2.08 -5.50
C ALA A 41 -6.90 -1.18 -4.32
N ILE A 42 -7.31 0.05 -4.60
CA ILE A 42 -7.87 0.96 -3.58
C ILE A 42 -9.12 0.37 -2.93
N ALA A 43 -10.00 -0.25 -3.72
CA ALA A 43 -11.21 -0.89 -3.21
C ALA A 43 -10.87 -2.02 -2.23
N GLN A 44 -9.87 -2.85 -2.53
CA GLN A 44 -9.38 -3.89 -1.63
C GLN A 44 -8.85 -3.30 -0.31
N ILE A 45 -8.01 -2.25 -0.37
CA ILE A 45 -7.51 -1.56 0.83
C ILE A 45 -8.68 -1.08 1.71
N ARG A 46 -9.73 -0.53 1.08
CA ARG A 46 -10.92 -0.02 1.77
C ARG A 46 -11.76 -1.14 2.38
N GLU A 47 -12.05 -2.18 1.62
CA GLU A 47 -12.85 -3.33 2.04
C GLU A 47 -12.21 -4.06 3.22
N LYS A 48 -10.90 -4.32 3.12
CA LYS A 48 -10.14 -4.96 4.20
C LYS A 48 -9.84 -4.02 5.36
N GLN A 49 -10.03 -2.72 5.17
CA GLN A 49 -9.83 -1.67 6.17
C GLN A 49 -8.38 -1.63 6.67
N TYR A 50 -7.41 -1.85 5.78
CA TYR A 50 -5.99 -1.87 6.11
C TYR A 50 -5.47 -0.54 6.69
N PHE A 51 -6.19 0.56 6.44
CA PHE A 51 -5.88 1.87 7.00
C PHE A 51 -6.23 2.03 8.49
N LYS A 52 -7.11 1.19 9.05
CA LYS A 52 -7.60 1.35 10.42
C LYS A 52 -6.51 1.42 11.50
N PRO A 53 -5.47 0.56 11.50
CA PRO A 53 -4.39 0.61 12.50
C PRO A 53 -3.55 1.90 12.44
N TYR A 54 -3.68 2.69 11.38
CA TYR A 54 -2.91 3.91 11.14
C TYR A 54 -3.72 5.18 11.42
N LEU A 55 -5.03 5.06 11.69
CA LEU A 55 -5.87 6.20 12.07
C LEU A 55 -5.47 6.74 13.44
N GLY A 56 -5.57 8.06 13.61
CA GLY A 56 -5.23 8.74 14.87
C GLY A 56 -3.73 8.90 15.12
N LYS A 57 -2.88 8.41 14.21
CA LYS A 57 -1.48 8.84 14.15
C LYS A 57 -1.47 10.30 13.66
N GLU A 58 -0.56 11.12 14.17
CA GLU A 58 -0.34 12.52 13.71
C GLU A 58 0.30 12.55 12.31
N LYS A 59 -0.18 11.70 11.40
CA LYS A 59 0.29 11.52 10.04
C LYS A 59 -0.91 11.36 9.12
N GLU A 60 -0.80 11.92 7.93
CA GLU A 60 -1.77 11.70 6.87
C GLU A 60 -1.70 10.24 6.40
N VAL A 61 -2.86 9.61 6.16
CA VAL A 61 -2.93 8.23 5.66
C VAL A 61 -3.44 8.28 4.21
N LEU A 62 -2.58 7.89 3.28
CA LEU A 62 -2.88 7.83 1.86
C LEU A 62 -2.96 6.38 1.38
N LEU A 63 -4.02 6.06 0.65
CA LEU A 63 -4.21 4.76 0.03
C LEU A 63 -3.70 4.87 -1.41
N VAL A 64 -2.82 3.97 -1.82
CA VAL A 64 -2.17 4.01 -3.14
C VAL A 64 -2.44 2.68 -3.82
N GLY A 65 -3.21 2.72 -4.90
CA GLY A 65 -3.47 1.58 -5.76
C GLY A 65 -2.58 1.67 -6.99
N ILE A 66 -1.92 0.57 -7.35
CA ILE A 66 -0.96 0.55 -8.45
C ILE A 66 -1.40 -0.53 -9.42
N SER A 67 -1.68 -0.13 -10.66
CA SER A 67 -1.99 -1.05 -11.76
C SER A 67 -0.78 -1.21 -12.66
N LEU A 68 -0.36 -2.46 -12.84
CA LEU A 68 0.68 -2.87 -13.77
C LEU A 68 0.02 -3.55 -14.96
N LYS A 69 0.16 -2.96 -16.15
CA LYS A 69 -0.29 -3.58 -17.41
C LYS A 69 0.89 -4.31 -18.01
N ASN A 70 0.73 -5.61 -18.25
CA ASN A 70 1.80 -6.52 -18.65
C ASN A 70 2.87 -6.66 -17.56
N LYS A 71 3.15 -7.89 -17.15
CA LYS A 71 4.22 -8.20 -16.21
C LYS A 71 5.58 -8.21 -16.93
N GLU A 72 5.99 -7.05 -17.45
CA GLU A 72 7.34 -6.86 -17.95
C GLU A 72 8.23 -6.37 -16.81
N ILE A 73 9.08 -7.27 -16.32
CA ILE A 73 10.14 -6.92 -15.38
C ILE A 73 11.40 -6.75 -16.22
N ALA A 74 11.89 -5.53 -16.33
CA ALA A 74 13.23 -5.29 -16.86
C ALA A 74 14.24 -5.69 -15.78
N GLU A 75 15.07 -6.69 -16.06
CA GLU A 75 16.28 -6.94 -15.29
C GLU A 75 17.33 -5.88 -15.66
N LEU A 76 17.86 -5.16 -14.66
CA LEU A 76 18.91 -4.15 -14.82
C LEU A 76 20.30 -4.80 -14.93
#